data_AF-A0A6I3HJE5-F1
#
_entry.id   AF-A0A6I3HJE5-F1
#
_cell.length_a   1.000
_cell.length_b   1.000
_cell.length_c   1.000
_cell.angle_alpha   90.00
_cell.angle_beta   90.00
_cell.angle_gamma   90.00
#
_symmetry.space_group_name_H-M   'P 1'
#
loop_
_entity.id
_entity.type
_entity.pdbx_description
1 polymer ?
#
loop_
_entity_poly.entity_id
_entity_poly.type
_entity_poly.pdbx_seq_one_letter_code
_entity_poly.pdbx_strand_id
1 'polypeptide(L)'
;MTEVLPRKRPTGAPQRQWRRPIPEEHINHYPPFVASAIAALGAVLIGYLITLGFVMAAWLFAAHGSESTIQVLRATGVVWQVLHLIPAVIGESTIGLLPWGFVILPIFVLWKATQWALKSSQPKSAKEFTRIGISISLFYMIFALLVSAAASTTDLQTPLVSSTFHTLGVALISTAVCIMSYAPSRTILTDFLPKLVVDGIRPALIAFGLLVVAGSALISISLILHWSEIRAVTSLMAPGLLDGFFMTLLGIGYLPTVSMWSISYLLGPGIVLGGGSTVTASIASPGALPAFPLLSILPSETAKYSHLLIVIPILIGVAIYFLMPRVLWVVQGDSLATSMSFIVRWREVATLMISTGLLATMLWIAACASSGPLGTGYLKFVGPVPGELALAAVTVCGLSALATLVLPRTAMSMIYWWSHRESDTK
;
A
#
# COMPACT_ATOMS: atom_id res chain seq x y z
N MET A 1 -58.30 37.13 -5.63
CA MET A 1 -57.98 35.75 -6.05
C MET A 1 -56.74 35.81 -6.93
N THR A 2 -55.57 35.56 -6.36
CA THR A 2 -54.31 35.50 -7.10
C THR A 2 -54.02 34.03 -7.43
N GLU A 3 -54.13 33.66 -8.70
CA GLU A 3 -53.72 32.34 -9.20
C GLU A 3 -52.23 32.12 -8.94
N VAL A 4 -51.92 31.18 -8.05
CA VAL A 4 -50.57 30.68 -7.85
C VAL A 4 -50.40 29.48 -8.78
N LEU A 5 -49.78 29.71 -9.94
CA LEU A 5 -49.39 28.62 -10.84
C LEU A 5 -48.38 27.69 -10.13
N PRO A 6 -48.51 26.36 -10.26
CA PRO A 6 -47.58 25.41 -9.66
C PRO A 6 -46.22 25.50 -10.35
N ARG A 7 -45.17 25.85 -9.59
CA ARG A 7 -43.77 25.81 -10.05
C ARG A 7 -43.42 24.36 -10.44
N LYS A 8 -43.31 24.07 -11.73
CA LYS A 8 -42.71 22.83 -12.24
C LYS A 8 -41.30 22.69 -11.64
N ARG A 9 -41.07 21.64 -10.84
CA ARG A 9 -39.71 21.26 -10.44
C ARG A 9 -38.90 20.99 -11.71
N PRO A 10 -37.69 21.57 -11.88
CA PRO A 10 -36.84 21.25 -13.01
C PRO A 10 -36.55 19.73 -13.03
N THR A 11 -36.91 19.08 -14.12
CA THR A 11 -36.69 17.65 -14.39
C THR A 11 -35.28 17.39 -14.88
N GLY A 12 -34.29 17.85 -14.12
CA GLY A 12 -32.89 17.58 -14.38
C GLY A 12 -32.21 17.20 -13.07
N ALA A 13 -31.68 15.99 -12.97
CA ALA A 13 -30.74 15.67 -11.91
C ALA A 13 -29.65 16.77 -11.90
N PRO A 14 -29.29 17.33 -10.74
CA PRO A 14 -28.25 18.35 -10.70
C PRO A 14 -27.00 17.79 -11.36
N GLN A 15 -26.57 18.39 -12.47
CA GLN A 15 -25.24 18.13 -13.00
C GLN A 15 -24.28 18.49 -11.88
N ARG A 16 -23.64 17.47 -11.28
CA ARG A 16 -22.67 17.67 -10.21
C ARG A 16 -21.55 18.57 -10.75
N GLN A 17 -21.65 19.86 -10.47
CA GLN A 17 -20.63 20.82 -10.87
C GLN A 17 -19.42 20.59 -9.99
N TRP A 18 -18.33 20.26 -10.66
CA TRP A 18 -17.00 20.19 -10.09
C TRP A 18 -16.69 21.49 -9.35
N ARG A 19 -16.30 21.40 -8.06
CA ARG A 19 -15.73 22.55 -7.36
C ARG A 19 -14.48 22.93 -8.12
N ARG A 20 -14.54 24.04 -8.85
CA ARG A 20 -13.40 24.53 -9.62
C ARG A 20 -12.42 25.19 -8.64
N PRO A 21 -11.12 24.88 -8.76
CA PRO A 21 -10.09 25.72 -8.17
C PRO A 21 -10.21 27.14 -8.71
N ILE A 22 -9.96 28.13 -7.86
CA ILE A 22 -9.92 29.53 -8.27
C ILE A 22 -8.70 29.68 -9.19
N PRO A 23 -8.86 30.22 -10.42
CA PRO A 23 -7.73 30.50 -11.29
C PRO A 23 -6.72 31.41 -10.60
N GLU A 24 -5.45 31.03 -10.66
CA GLU A 24 -4.34 31.84 -10.15
C GLU A 24 -3.74 32.63 -11.32
N GLU A 25 -3.90 33.96 -11.33
CA GLU A 25 -3.51 34.83 -12.46
C GLU A 25 -2.01 34.80 -12.79
N HIS A 26 -1.17 34.34 -11.87
CA HIS A 26 0.29 34.26 -12.04
C HIS A 26 0.77 32.97 -12.74
N ILE A 27 -0.14 32.02 -13.05
CA ILE A 27 0.22 30.77 -13.72
C ILE A 27 -0.08 30.89 -15.21
N ASN A 28 0.97 30.77 -16.04
CA ASN A 28 0.84 30.74 -17.49
C ASN A 28 -0.05 29.57 -17.95
N HIS A 29 -0.93 29.84 -18.92
CA HIS A 29 -1.80 28.83 -19.50
C HIS A 29 -1.06 28.05 -20.59
N TYR A 30 -0.86 26.74 -20.36
CA TYR A 30 -0.30 25.84 -21.36
C TYR A 30 -1.32 24.76 -21.80
N PRO A 31 -1.26 24.34 -23.07
CA PRO A 31 -2.01 23.18 -23.54
C PRO A 31 -1.74 21.95 -22.66
N PRO A 32 -2.74 21.07 -22.43
CA PRO A 32 -2.62 19.91 -21.53
C PRO A 32 -1.37 19.05 -21.72
N PHE A 33 -0.99 18.78 -22.96
CA PHE A 33 0.18 17.96 -23.29
C PHE A 33 1.50 18.66 -22.93
N VAL A 34 1.62 19.96 -23.24
CA VAL A 34 2.80 20.78 -22.93
C VAL A 34 2.96 20.94 -21.42
N ALA A 35 1.87 21.25 -20.72
CA ALA A 35 1.88 21.31 -19.26
C ALA A 35 2.28 19.97 -18.64
N SER A 36 1.80 18.85 -19.19
CA SER A 36 2.15 17.51 -18.69
C SER A 36 3.64 17.21 -18.86
N ALA A 37 4.23 17.56 -20.01
CA ALA A 37 5.65 17.38 -20.27
C ALA A 37 6.53 18.24 -19.34
N ILE A 38 6.19 19.52 -19.16
CA ILE A 38 6.90 20.44 -18.26
C ILE A 38 6.80 19.96 -16.82
N ALA A 39 5.61 19.53 -16.38
CA ALA A 39 5.39 19.02 -15.04
C ALA A 39 6.22 17.76 -14.77
N ALA A 40 6.21 16.80 -15.70
CA ALA A 40 7.00 15.57 -15.57
C ALA A 40 8.51 15.86 -15.54
N LEU A 41 9.00 16.75 -16.41
CA LEU A 41 10.40 17.17 -16.43
C LEU A 41 10.79 17.85 -15.11
N GLY A 42 9.97 18.80 -14.64
CA GLY A 42 10.17 19.47 -13.36
C GLY A 42 10.19 18.49 -12.20
N ALA A 43 9.31 17.48 -12.21
CA ALA A 43 9.28 16.44 -11.18
C ALA A 43 10.57 15.61 -11.15
N VAL A 44 11.06 15.17 -12.32
CA VAL A 44 12.32 14.42 -12.41
C VAL A 44 13.51 15.28 -11.96
N LEU A 45 13.62 16.52 -12.45
CA LEU A 45 14.73 17.41 -12.09
C LEU A 45 14.75 17.72 -10.60
N ILE A 46 13.61 18.10 -10.01
CA ILE A 46 13.52 18.40 -8.57
C ILE A 46 13.83 17.14 -7.76
N GLY A 47 13.23 16.00 -8.10
CA GLY A 47 13.48 14.74 -7.40
C GLY A 47 14.96 14.30 -7.47
N TYR A 48 15.57 14.43 -8.65
CA TYR A 48 16.98 14.12 -8.86
C TYR A 48 17.89 15.07 -8.06
N LEU A 49 17.62 16.38 -8.08
CA LEU A 49 18.41 17.37 -7.33
C LEU A 49 18.31 17.19 -5.81
N ILE A 50 17.13 16.86 -5.28
CA ILE A 50 16.99 16.54 -3.85
C ILE A 50 17.82 15.29 -3.53
N THR A 51 17.73 14.26 -4.36
CA THR A 51 18.51 13.01 -4.18
C THR A 51 20.02 13.28 -4.27
N LEU A 52 20.45 14.13 -5.21
CA LEU A 52 21.83 14.56 -5.36
C LEU A 52 22.33 15.23 -4.09
N GLY A 53 21.53 16.09 -3.46
CA GLY A 53 21.89 16.73 -2.19
C GLY A 53 22.17 15.71 -1.08
N PHE A 54 21.33 14.68 -0.95
CA PHE A 54 21.54 13.60 0.03
C PHE A 54 22.75 12.73 -0.30
N VAL A 55 22.91 12.32 -1.55
CA VAL A 55 24.06 11.51 -1.99
C VAL A 55 25.35 12.28 -1.86
N MET A 56 25.37 13.57 -2.22
CA MET A 56 26.53 14.45 -2.07
C MET A 56 26.88 14.64 -0.59
N ALA A 57 25.90 14.83 0.28
CA ALA A 57 26.14 14.89 1.72
C ALA A 57 26.79 13.58 2.19
N ALA A 58 26.18 12.43 1.91
CA ALA A 58 26.76 11.14 2.28
C ALA A 58 28.18 10.96 1.71
N TRP A 59 28.40 11.31 0.44
CA TRP A 59 29.68 11.18 -0.24
C TRP A 59 30.79 12.07 0.35
N LEU A 60 30.50 13.35 0.61
CA LEU A 60 31.46 14.31 1.16
C LEU A 60 31.99 13.91 2.54
N PHE A 61 31.20 13.14 3.30
CA PHE A 61 31.57 12.72 4.65
C PHE A 61 32.02 11.25 4.73
N ALA A 62 31.52 10.38 3.85
CA ALA A 62 31.89 8.96 3.82
C ALA A 62 33.22 8.71 3.09
N ALA A 63 33.65 9.58 2.16
CA ALA A 63 34.78 9.29 1.29
C ALA A 63 36.04 10.09 1.61
N HIS A 64 37.14 9.34 1.72
CA HIS A 64 38.49 9.75 1.39
C HIS A 64 38.61 10.06 -0.13
N GLY A 65 37.83 11.04 -0.63
CA GLY A 65 38.06 11.87 -1.83
C GLY A 65 38.40 11.26 -3.19
N SER A 66 38.33 9.94 -3.43
CA SER A 66 38.88 9.34 -4.66
C SER A 66 37.88 9.17 -5.82
N GLU A 67 36.57 9.31 -5.59
CA GLU A 67 35.58 9.15 -6.65
C GLU A 67 35.37 10.43 -7.48
N SER A 68 35.07 10.25 -8.77
CA SER A 68 34.83 11.35 -9.71
C SER A 68 33.40 11.91 -9.61
N THR A 69 33.22 13.19 -9.97
CA THR A 69 31.89 13.83 -10.02
C THR A 69 30.88 13.05 -10.86
N ILE A 70 31.32 12.42 -11.95
CA ILE A 70 30.44 11.60 -12.81
C ILE A 70 29.96 10.33 -12.10
N GLN A 71 30.79 9.70 -11.26
CA GLN A 71 30.38 8.55 -10.44
C GLN A 71 29.30 8.96 -9.44
N VAL A 72 29.45 10.12 -8.79
CA VAL A 72 28.45 10.66 -7.85
C VAL A 72 27.11 10.95 -8.54
N LEU A 73 27.13 11.53 -9.75
CA LEU A 73 25.91 11.78 -10.54
C LEU A 73 25.23 10.48 -10.99
N ARG A 74 26.00 9.45 -11.36
CA ARG A 74 25.46 8.12 -11.70
C ARG A 74 24.85 7.42 -10.49
N ALA A 75 25.57 7.41 -9.36
CA ALA A 75 25.07 6.88 -8.10
C ALA A 75 23.77 7.58 -7.68
N THR A 76 23.70 8.90 -7.83
CA THR A 76 22.47 9.69 -7.61
C THR A 76 21.32 9.22 -8.47
N GLY A 77 21.56 8.97 -9.77
CA GLY A 77 20.54 8.46 -10.68
C GLY A 77 20.00 7.10 -10.22
N VAL A 78 20.87 6.19 -9.80
CA VAL A 78 20.46 4.87 -9.28
C VAL A 78 19.72 4.98 -7.96
N VAL A 79 20.19 5.80 -7.01
CA VAL A 79 19.48 6.06 -5.75
C VAL A 79 18.09 6.65 -6.01
N TRP A 80 17.97 7.57 -6.97
CA TRP A 80 16.69 8.16 -7.36
C TRP A 80 15.73 7.10 -7.94
N GLN A 81 16.22 6.13 -8.70
CA GLN A 81 15.41 4.98 -9.14
C GLN A 81 15.00 4.08 -7.96
N VAL A 82 15.89 3.85 -7.00
CA VAL A 82 15.58 3.09 -5.78
C VAL A 82 14.44 3.74 -4.99
N LEU A 83 14.31 5.08 -5.00
CA LEU A 83 13.16 5.77 -4.40
C LEU A 83 11.81 5.38 -5.03
N HIS A 84 11.81 4.85 -6.25
CA HIS A 84 10.64 4.31 -6.95
C HIS A 84 10.48 2.81 -6.74
N LEU A 85 11.21 2.23 -5.79
CA LEU A 85 11.24 0.80 -5.49
C LEU A 85 11.80 -0.03 -6.66
N ILE A 86 12.70 0.54 -7.47
CA ILE A 86 13.38 -0.19 -8.54
C ILE A 86 14.60 -0.90 -7.96
N PRO A 87 14.75 -2.23 -8.13
CA PRO A 87 15.92 -2.96 -7.65
C PRO A 87 17.20 -2.43 -8.29
N ALA A 88 18.24 -2.25 -7.46
CA ALA A 88 19.58 -1.92 -7.93
C ALA A 88 20.38 -3.21 -8.15
N VAL A 89 21.09 -3.29 -9.27
CA VAL A 89 22.03 -4.38 -9.55
C VAL A 89 23.44 -3.84 -9.36
N ILE A 90 24.18 -4.46 -8.44
CA ILE A 90 25.56 -4.13 -8.10
C ILE A 90 26.42 -5.37 -8.40
N GLY A 91 27.22 -5.31 -9.46
CA GLY A 91 27.91 -6.48 -10.02
C GLY A 91 26.92 -7.61 -10.34
N GLU A 92 27.09 -8.75 -9.70
CA GLU A 92 26.20 -9.91 -9.84
C GLU A 92 25.04 -9.95 -8.83
N SER A 93 25.02 -9.02 -7.87
CA SER A 93 24.03 -9.00 -6.78
C SER A 93 22.88 -8.04 -7.08
N THR A 94 21.65 -8.47 -6.79
CA THR A 94 20.46 -7.60 -6.88
C THR A 94 20.00 -7.22 -5.48
N ILE A 95 19.85 -5.92 -5.24
CA ILE A 95 19.24 -5.35 -4.03
C ILE A 95 17.83 -4.88 -4.42
N GLY A 96 16.84 -5.71 -4.08
CA GLY A 96 15.42 -5.48 -4.33
C GLY A 96 14.56 -5.41 -3.06
N LEU A 97 15.11 -5.67 -1.87
CA LEU A 97 14.44 -5.31 -0.61
C LEU A 97 14.68 -3.82 -0.32
N LEU A 98 13.73 -2.98 -0.70
CA LEU A 98 13.92 -1.52 -0.75
C LEU A 98 13.20 -0.77 0.39
N PRO A 99 13.72 0.41 0.80
CA PRO A 99 13.15 1.23 1.85
C PRO A 99 11.93 2.02 1.36
N TRP A 100 10.74 1.46 1.56
CA TRP A 100 9.48 2.03 1.09
C TRP A 100 9.16 3.44 1.56
N GLY A 101 9.56 3.79 2.77
CA GLY A 101 9.28 5.09 3.37
C GLY A 101 9.77 6.25 2.50
N PHE A 102 10.79 6.04 1.68
CA PHE A 102 11.30 7.07 0.80
C PHE A 102 10.50 7.26 -0.49
N VAL A 103 9.57 6.37 -0.84
CA VAL A 103 8.66 6.57 -1.99
C VAL A 103 7.76 7.80 -1.81
N ILE A 104 7.61 8.28 -0.57
CA ILE A 104 6.88 9.52 -0.27
C ILE A 104 7.46 10.72 -1.01
N LEU A 105 8.77 10.75 -1.26
CA LEU A 105 9.47 11.85 -1.92
C LEU A 105 9.04 11.97 -3.40
N PRO A 106 9.20 10.94 -4.25
CA PRO A 106 8.73 11.03 -5.64
C PRO A 106 7.21 11.22 -5.71
N ILE A 107 6.42 10.60 -4.83
CA ILE A 107 4.96 10.83 -4.77
C ILE A 107 4.64 12.30 -4.50
N PHE A 108 5.30 12.92 -3.52
CA PHE A 108 5.08 14.32 -3.17
C PHE A 108 5.47 15.27 -4.30
N VAL A 109 6.63 15.04 -4.93
CA VAL A 109 7.09 15.87 -6.05
C VAL A 109 6.15 15.72 -7.25
N LEU A 110 5.76 14.50 -7.60
CA LEU A 110 4.76 14.23 -8.65
C LEU A 110 3.40 14.86 -8.34
N TRP A 111 2.98 14.82 -7.08
CA TRP A 111 1.74 15.46 -6.64
C TRP A 111 1.76 16.96 -6.91
N LYS A 112 2.85 17.65 -6.51
CA LYS A 112 3.00 19.09 -6.72
C LYS A 112 3.07 19.44 -8.20
N ALA A 113 3.82 18.66 -8.98
CA ALA A 113 3.88 18.81 -10.43
C ALA A 113 2.51 18.61 -11.09
N THR A 114 1.73 17.63 -10.63
CA THR A 114 0.37 17.37 -11.11
C THR A 114 -0.56 18.53 -10.78
N GLN A 115 -0.52 19.07 -9.55
CA GLN A 115 -1.30 20.25 -9.19
C GLN A 115 -0.97 21.45 -10.08
N TRP A 116 0.31 21.69 -10.35
CA TRP A 116 0.74 22.75 -11.27
C TRP A 116 0.19 22.54 -12.69
N ALA A 117 0.29 21.33 -13.23
CA ALA A 117 -0.23 21.01 -14.57
C ALA A 117 -1.75 21.21 -14.66
N LEU A 118 -2.50 20.78 -13.63
CA LEU A 118 -3.95 20.96 -13.56
C LEU A 118 -4.34 22.44 -13.48
N LYS A 119 -3.60 23.26 -12.72
CA LYS A 119 -3.82 24.71 -12.66
C LYS A 119 -3.51 25.39 -13.99
N SER A 120 -2.39 25.05 -14.61
CA SER A 120 -1.97 25.58 -15.90
C SER A 120 -2.97 25.26 -17.01
N SER A 121 -3.41 24.00 -17.12
CA SER A 121 -4.25 23.55 -18.23
C SER A 121 -5.75 23.74 -18.04
N GLN A 122 -6.21 24.03 -16.83
CA GLN A 122 -7.62 24.31 -16.49
C GLN A 122 -8.63 23.31 -17.11
N PRO A 123 -8.48 21.99 -16.86
CA PRO A 123 -9.35 20.97 -17.44
C PRO A 123 -10.82 21.16 -17.02
N LYS A 124 -11.72 20.97 -17.97
CA LYS A 124 -13.17 21.19 -17.80
C LYS A 124 -13.96 19.89 -17.64
N SER A 125 -13.39 18.76 -18.08
CA SER A 125 -14.07 17.46 -18.09
C SER A 125 -13.26 16.38 -17.38
N ALA A 126 -13.96 15.38 -16.84
CA ALA A 126 -13.40 14.15 -16.27
C ALA A 126 -12.30 13.52 -17.14
N LYS A 127 -12.56 13.46 -18.45
CA LYS A 127 -11.68 12.89 -19.46
C LYS A 127 -10.40 13.71 -19.65
N GLU A 128 -10.46 15.02 -19.48
CA GLU A 128 -9.27 15.87 -19.54
C GLU A 128 -8.38 15.68 -18.32
N PHE A 129 -8.96 15.58 -17.11
CA PHE A 129 -8.19 15.25 -15.91
C PHE A 129 -7.44 13.93 -16.06
N THR A 130 -8.13 12.86 -16.51
CA THR A 130 -7.48 11.55 -16.70
C THR A 130 -6.42 11.58 -17.81
N ARG A 131 -6.67 12.29 -18.92
CA ARG A 131 -5.67 12.48 -19.99
C ARG A 131 -4.42 13.19 -19.50
N ILE A 132 -4.56 14.24 -18.68
CA ILE A 132 -3.42 14.94 -18.07
C ILE A 132 -2.63 13.98 -17.16
N GLY A 133 -3.31 13.25 -16.27
CA GLY A 133 -2.64 12.28 -15.38
C GLY A 133 -1.87 11.20 -16.14
N ILE A 134 -2.48 10.62 -17.18
CA ILE A 134 -1.81 9.63 -18.06
C ILE A 134 -0.63 10.28 -18.79
N SER A 135 -0.80 11.49 -19.35
CA SER A 135 0.26 12.17 -20.08
C SER A 135 1.47 12.48 -19.19
N ILE A 136 1.25 12.98 -17.97
CA ILE A 136 2.32 13.22 -16.98
C ILE A 136 3.04 11.90 -16.69
N SER A 137 2.28 10.83 -16.46
CA SER A 137 2.85 9.52 -16.08
C SER A 137 3.71 8.92 -17.19
N LEU A 138 3.29 9.05 -18.45
CA LEU A 138 4.06 8.59 -19.61
C LEU A 138 5.34 9.41 -19.80
N PHE A 139 5.26 10.74 -19.71
CA PHE A 139 6.47 11.58 -19.79
C PHE A 139 7.43 11.33 -18.64
N TYR A 140 6.91 11.16 -17.42
CA TYR A 140 7.72 10.87 -16.24
C TYR A 140 8.46 9.55 -16.40
N MET A 141 7.78 8.51 -16.85
CA MET A 141 8.39 7.22 -17.20
C MET A 141 9.50 7.39 -18.24
N ILE A 142 9.26 8.13 -19.34
CA ILE A 142 10.28 8.36 -20.37
C ILE A 142 11.52 9.07 -19.79
N PHE A 143 11.33 10.14 -19.02
CA PHE A 143 12.45 10.86 -18.40
C PHE A 143 13.17 10.00 -17.35
N ALA A 144 12.44 9.18 -16.58
CA ALA A 144 13.04 8.23 -15.67
C ALA A 144 13.90 7.19 -16.39
N LEU A 145 13.47 6.71 -17.57
CA LEU A 145 14.27 5.81 -18.39
C LEU A 145 15.55 6.48 -18.91
N LEU A 146 15.51 7.77 -19.26
CA LEU A 146 16.71 8.52 -19.62
C LEU A 146 17.68 8.65 -18.44
N VAL A 147 17.17 8.90 -17.22
CA VAL A 147 17.99 8.90 -16.00
C VAL A 147 18.60 7.52 -15.76
N SER A 148 17.83 6.44 -15.90
CA SER A 148 18.32 5.06 -15.80
C SER A 148 19.46 4.81 -16.79
N ALA A 149 19.27 5.18 -18.06
CA ALA A 149 20.26 4.96 -19.12
C ALA A 149 21.55 5.77 -18.87
N ALA A 150 21.43 7.03 -18.42
CA ALA A 150 22.58 7.87 -18.11
C ALA A 150 23.35 7.42 -16.85
N ALA A 151 22.64 6.83 -15.89
CA ALA A 151 23.20 6.36 -14.63
C ALA A 151 23.84 4.97 -14.70
N SER A 152 23.38 4.13 -15.64
CA SER A 152 23.80 2.73 -15.72
C SER A 152 25.25 2.56 -16.18
N THR A 153 25.91 1.58 -15.58
CA THR A 153 27.28 1.13 -15.87
C THR A 153 27.32 -0.41 -15.87
N THR A 154 28.46 -1.00 -16.19
CA THR A 154 28.67 -2.46 -16.16
C THR A 154 28.36 -3.06 -14.79
N ASP A 155 28.75 -2.35 -13.73
CA ASP A 155 28.71 -2.87 -12.36
C ASP A 155 27.62 -2.24 -11.50
N LEU A 156 26.94 -1.20 -11.99
CA LEU A 156 25.87 -0.53 -11.29
C LEU A 156 24.78 -0.12 -12.27
N GLN A 157 23.62 -0.77 -12.20
CA GLN A 157 22.52 -0.52 -13.13
C GLN A 157 21.16 -0.79 -12.48
N THR A 158 20.13 -0.27 -13.13
CA THR A 158 18.72 -0.55 -12.79
C THR A 158 18.04 -1.24 -13.97
N PRO A 159 17.35 -2.38 -13.77
CA PRO A 159 16.73 -3.12 -14.86
C PRO A 159 15.70 -2.25 -15.61
N LEU A 160 15.76 -2.28 -16.95
CA LEU A 160 14.91 -1.45 -17.81
C LEU A 160 13.42 -1.73 -17.61
N VAL A 161 13.07 -3.02 -17.50
CA VAL A 161 11.69 -3.47 -17.30
C VAL A 161 11.14 -2.97 -15.96
N SER A 162 11.89 -3.15 -14.87
CA SER A 162 11.52 -2.64 -13.55
C SER A 162 11.39 -1.13 -13.55
N SER A 163 12.34 -0.43 -14.18
CA SER A 163 12.33 1.04 -14.29
C SER A 163 11.08 1.55 -14.99
N THR A 164 10.66 0.89 -16.07
CA THR A 164 9.44 1.22 -16.83
C THR A 164 8.19 1.07 -15.96
N PHE A 165 7.96 -0.11 -15.38
CA PHE A 165 6.71 -0.40 -14.69
C PHE A 165 6.60 0.31 -13.34
N HIS A 166 7.70 0.45 -12.59
CA HIS A 166 7.67 1.09 -11.29
C HIS A 166 7.49 2.60 -11.40
N THR A 167 8.24 3.28 -12.28
CA THR A 167 8.08 4.74 -12.45
C THR A 167 6.71 5.09 -13.03
N LEU A 168 6.22 4.29 -14.00
CA LEU A 168 4.87 4.46 -14.53
C LEU A 168 3.81 4.21 -13.46
N GLY A 169 3.95 3.14 -12.66
CA GLY A 169 3.02 2.81 -11.58
C GLY A 169 2.96 3.88 -10.50
N VAL A 170 4.12 4.33 -10.01
CA VAL A 170 4.22 5.43 -9.03
C VAL A 170 3.60 6.71 -9.58
N ALA A 171 3.86 7.06 -10.84
CA ALA A 171 3.30 8.26 -11.46
C ALA A 171 1.77 8.15 -11.67
N LEU A 172 1.26 7.01 -12.14
CA LEU A 172 -0.18 6.80 -12.33
C LEU A 172 -0.93 6.86 -11.00
N ILE A 173 -0.41 6.21 -9.95
CA ILE A 173 -1.02 6.24 -8.63
C ILE A 173 -0.98 7.67 -8.08
N SER A 174 0.18 8.33 -8.11
CA SER A 174 0.33 9.69 -7.58
C SER A 174 -0.57 10.71 -8.28
N THR A 175 -0.62 10.67 -9.61
CA THR A 175 -1.48 11.56 -10.42
C THR A 175 -2.95 11.27 -10.19
N ALA A 176 -3.35 10.00 -10.10
CA ALA A 176 -4.74 9.61 -9.81
C ALA A 176 -5.19 10.10 -8.43
N VAL A 177 -4.38 9.89 -7.38
CA VAL A 177 -4.71 10.35 -6.02
C VAL A 177 -4.73 11.87 -5.94
N CYS A 178 -3.80 12.55 -6.64
CA CYS A 178 -3.81 14.00 -6.74
C CYS A 178 -5.11 14.50 -7.41
N ILE A 179 -5.52 13.92 -8.54
CA ILE A 179 -6.75 14.29 -9.24
C ILE A 179 -7.99 14.06 -8.36
N MET A 180 -8.06 12.91 -7.69
CA MET A 180 -9.15 12.59 -6.76
C MET A 180 -9.26 13.62 -5.62
N SER A 181 -8.12 14.10 -5.12
CA SER A 181 -8.07 15.05 -4.00
C SER A 181 -8.33 16.48 -4.45
N TYR A 182 -7.85 16.83 -5.65
CA TYR A 182 -8.02 18.16 -6.26
C TYR A 182 -9.45 18.41 -6.70
N ALA A 183 -10.12 17.37 -7.19
CA ALA A 183 -11.46 17.41 -7.74
C ALA A 183 -12.26 16.21 -7.20
N PRO A 184 -12.76 16.28 -5.95
CA PRO A 184 -13.37 15.13 -5.27
C PRO A 184 -14.77 14.84 -5.82
N SER A 185 -14.86 14.26 -7.01
CA SER A 185 -16.05 13.52 -7.41
C SER A 185 -15.77 12.04 -7.14
N ARG A 186 -16.35 11.53 -6.04
CA ARG A 186 -16.28 10.11 -5.67
C ARG A 186 -16.80 9.18 -6.77
N THR A 187 -17.59 9.73 -7.70
CA THR A 187 -18.36 9.02 -8.72
C THR A 187 -17.53 8.62 -9.96
N ILE A 188 -16.50 9.38 -10.39
CA ILE A 188 -15.76 9.01 -11.62
C ILE A 188 -15.19 7.58 -11.59
N LEU A 189 -14.65 7.15 -10.45
CA LEU A 189 -13.93 5.88 -10.38
C LEU A 189 -14.87 4.70 -10.08
N THR A 190 -15.96 4.95 -9.36
CA THR A 190 -16.90 3.90 -8.95
C THR A 190 -18.07 3.73 -9.91
N ASP A 191 -18.42 4.74 -10.70
CA ASP A 191 -19.58 4.67 -11.62
C ASP A 191 -19.41 3.60 -12.70
N PHE A 192 -18.17 3.27 -13.06
CA PHE A 192 -17.87 2.18 -14.02
C PHE A 192 -17.87 0.78 -13.38
N LEU A 193 -17.89 0.69 -12.05
CA LEU A 193 -17.77 -0.59 -11.33
C LEU A 193 -19.15 -1.15 -10.97
N PRO A 194 -19.33 -2.48 -11.03
CA PRO A 194 -20.54 -3.12 -10.50
C PRO A 194 -20.74 -2.76 -9.03
N LYS A 195 -21.99 -2.57 -8.60
CA LYS A 195 -22.34 -2.19 -7.22
C LYS A 195 -21.73 -3.10 -6.16
N LEU A 196 -21.66 -4.41 -6.43
CA LEU A 196 -21.01 -5.41 -5.57
C LEU A 196 -19.54 -5.08 -5.30
N VAL A 197 -18.82 -4.58 -6.30
CA VAL A 197 -17.41 -4.18 -6.16
C VAL A 197 -17.31 -2.92 -5.30
N VAL A 198 -18.14 -1.92 -5.60
CA VAL A 198 -18.19 -0.66 -4.86
C VAL A 198 -18.49 -0.90 -3.37
N ASP A 199 -19.44 -1.78 -3.09
CA ASP A 199 -19.83 -2.16 -1.72
C ASP A 199 -18.69 -2.88 -0.96
N GLY A 200 -17.79 -3.57 -1.68
CA GLY A 200 -16.64 -4.27 -1.10
C GLY A 200 -15.38 -3.43 -0.90
N ILE A 201 -15.26 -2.26 -1.56
CA ILE A 201 -14.08 -1.39 -1.44
C ILE A 201 -13.90 -0.87 -0.01
N ARG A 202 -14.97 -0.37 0.62
CA ARG A 202 -14.87 0.24 1.95
C ARG A 202 -14.44 -0.77 3.03
N PRO A 203 -15.04 -1.98 3.16
CA PRO A 203 -14.57 -2.98 4.09
C PRO A 203 -13.12 -3.39 3.86
N ALA A 204 -12.71 -3.57 2.59
CA ALA A 204 -11.33 -3.94 2.24
C ALA A 204 -10.32 -2.88 2.67
N LEU A 205 -10.57 -1.60 2.34
CA LEU A 205 -9.69 -0.48 2.71
C LEU A 205 -9.55 -0.32 4.23
N ILE A 206 -10.67 -0.42 4.97
CA ILE A 206 -10.63 -0.30 6.43
C ILE A 206 -9.90 -1.49 7.04
N ALA A 207 -10.15 -2.72 6.57
CA ALA A 207 -9.45 -3.92 7.07
C ALA A 207 -7.94 -3.85 6.80
N PHE A 208 -7.54 -3.42 5.60
CA PHE A 208 -6.14 -3.17 5.28
C PHE A 208 -5.52 -2.11 6.22
N GLY A 209 -6.23 -1.00 6.45
CA GLY A 209 -5.80 0.04 7.39
C GLY A 209 -5.65 -0.48 8.83
N LEU A 210 -6.58 -1.30 9.31
CA LEU A 210 -6.49 -1.92 10.64
C LEU A 210 -5.29 -2.86 10.75
N LEU A 211 -4.98 -3.64 9.71
CA LEU A 211 -3.78 -4.47 9.66
C LEU A 211 -2.51 -3.63 9.69
N VAL A 212 -2.45 -2.53 8.93
CA VAL A 212 -1.30 -1.60 8.96
C VAL A 212 -1.11 -0.99 10.35
N VAL A 213 -2.19 -0.57 11.01
CA VAL A 213 -2.14 -0.06 12.39
C VAL A 213 -1.63 -1.14 13.35
N ALA A 214 -2.16 -2.36 13.26
CA ALA A 214 -1.72 -3.47 14.11
C ALA A 214 -0.26 -3.86 13.89
N GLY A 215 0.18 -3.95 12.63
CA GLY A 215 1.57 -4.22 12.27
C GLY A 215 2.51 -3.13 12.76
N SER A 216 2.13 -1.86 12.57
CA SER A 216 2.91 -0.70 13.05
C SER A 216 3.02 -0.66 14.58
N ALA A 217 1.93 -1.00 15.29
CA ALA A 217 1.93 -1.09 16.74
C ALA A 217 2.85 -2.21 17.23
N LEU A 218 2.83 -3.38 16.57
CA LEU A 218 3.70 -4.51 16.91
C LEU A 218 5.18 -4.15 16.75
N ILE A 219 5.55 -3.44 15.69
CA ILE A 219 6.92 -2.95 15.47
C ILE A 219 7.31 -1.95 16.54
N SER A 220 6.42 -1.01 16.85
CA SER A 220 6.71 0.00 17.86
C SER A 220 7.02 -0.64 19.21
N ILE A 221 6.25 -1.66 19.59
CA ILE A 221 6.54 -2.48 20.78
C ILE A 221 7.87 -3.20 20.64
N SER A 222 8.13 -3.85 19.50
CA SER A 222 9.37 -4.59 19.27
C SER A 222 10.62 -3.69 19.31
N LEU A 223 10.57 -2.49 18.72
CA LEU A 223 11.65 -1.51 18.76
C LEU A 223 11.99 -1.08 20.19
N ILE A 224 10.98 -0.95 21.06
CA ILE A 224 11.17 -0.60 22.48
C ILE A 224 11.82 -1.78 23.22
N LEU A 225 11.33 -3.00 22.99
CA LEU A 225 11.83 -4.20 23.66
C LEU A 225 13.27 -4.56 23.25
N HIS A 226 13.63 -4.33 21.98
CA HIS A 226 14.94 -4.67 21.40
C HIS A 226 15.88 -3.46 21.28
N TRP A 227 15.65 -2.39 22.06
CA TRP A 227 16.41 -1.14 21.96
C TRP A 227 17.91 -1.32 22.27
N SER A 228 18.27 -2.24 23.17
CA SER A 228 19.66 -2.58 23.47
C SER A 228 20.41 -3.13 22.26
N GLU A 229 19.79 -4.08 21.57
CA GLU A 229 20.34 -4.80 20.42
C GLU A 229 20.48 -3.86 19.23
N ILE A 230 19.44 -3.04 18.98
CA ILE A 230 19.46 -1.99 17.94
C ILE A 230 20.66 -1.07 18.18
N ARG A 231 20.84 -0.55 19.42
CA ARG A 231 21.96 0.33 19.74
C ARG A 231 23.31 -0.36 19.58
N ALA A 232 23.44 -1.61 20.00
CA ALA A 232 24.68 -2.38 19.87
C ALA A 232 25.06 -2.52 18.38
N VAL A 233 24.12 -2.93 17.53
CA VAL A 233 24.36 -3.06 16.08
C VAL A 233 24.64 -1.71 15.44
N THR A 234 23.91 -0.65 15.80
CA THR A 234 24.18 0.70 15.28
C THR A 234 25.57 1.19 15.68
N SER A 235 25.99 0.99 16.93
CA SER A 235 27.33 1.42 17.38
C SER A 235 28.47 0.69 16.67
N LEU A 236 28.22 -0.56 16.24
CA LEU A 236 29.19 -1.35 15.50
C LEU A 236 29.27 -0.94 14.02
N MET A 237 28.13 -0.69 13.39
CA MET A 237 28.05 -0.38 11.95
C MET A 237 28.26 1.10 11.63
N ALA A 238 27.94 1.97 12.58
CA ALA A 238 27.90 3.41 12.39
C ALA A 238 28.41 4.12 13.66
N PRO A 239 29.72 4.01 13.97
CA PRO A 239 30.31 4.57 15.18
C PRO A 239 30.32 6.11 15.17
N GLY A 240 30.32 6.74 13.98
CA GLY A 240 30.24 8.19 13.83
C GLY A 240 28.82 8.73 13.97
N LEU A 241 28.67 9.96 14.46
CA LEU A 241 27.36 10.62 14.58
C LEU A 241 26.63 10.70 13.24
N LEU A 242 27.35 11.01 12.16
CA LEU A 242 26.77 11.19 10.84
C LEU A 242 26.39 9.84 10.19
N ASP A 243 27.23 8.82 10.34
CA ASP A 243 26.91 7.46 9.91
C ASP A 243 25.66 6.97 10.64
N GLY A 244 25.58 7.25 11.96
CA GLY A 244 24.42 6.94 12.79
C GLY A 244 23.16 7.66 12.32
N PHE A 245 23.28 8.93 11.89
CA PHE A 245 22.18 9.68 11.28
C PHE A 245 21.67 9.03 9.99
N PHE A 246 22.56 8.70 9.04
CA PHE A 246 22.15 8.07 7.78
C PHE A 246 21.61 6.65 7.99
N MET A 247 22.19 5.88 8.91
CA MET A 247 21.68 4.56 9.31
C MET A 247 20.28 4.66 9.93
N THR A 248 20.06 5.66 10.79
CA THR A 248 18.74 5.92 11.39
C THR A 248 17.73 6.34 10.32
N LEU A 249 18.12 7.23 9.41
CA LEU A 249 17.29 7.66 8.29
C LEU A 249 16.90 6.48 7.41
N LEU A 250 17.86 5.61 7.08
CA LEU A 250 17.62 4.36 6.35
C LEU A 250 16.64 3.45 7.10
N GLY A 251 16.82 3.29 8.41
CA GLY A 251 15.88 2.59 9.28
C GLY A 251 14.45 3.16 9.19
N ILE A 252 14.29 4.48 9.28
CA ILE A 252 12.99 5.15 9.10
C ILE A 252 12.40 4.81 7.72
N GLY A 253 13.22 4.82 6.67
CA GLY A 253 12.83 4.43 5.32
C GLY A 253 12.33 2.98 5.23
N TYR A 254 12.84 2.06 6.05
CA TYR A 254 12.42 0.65 6.07
C TYR A 254 11.23 0.36 6.99
N LEU A 255 10.77 1.31 7.83
CA LEU A 255 9.65 1.07 8.74
C LEU A 255 8.36 0.57 8.04
N PRO A 256 7.95 1.10 6.87
CA PRO A 256 6.76 0.55 6.18
C PRO A 256 6.99 -0.88 5.67
N THR A 257 8.20 -1.21 5.23
CA THR A 257 8.58 -2.56 4.80
C THR A 257 8.44 -3.55 5.95
N VAL A 258 9.00 -3.20 7.11
CA VAL A 258 8.90 -4.02 8.32
C VAL A 258 7.45 -4.09 8.82
N SER A 259 6.64 -3.04 8.64
CA SER A 259 5.20 -3.07 8.97
C SER A 259 4.46 -4.16 8.21
N MET A 260 4.81 -4.36 6.94
CA MET A 260 4.27 -5.47 6.15
C MET A 260 4.76 -6.82 6.64
N TRP A 261 6.01 -6.91 7.09
CA TRP A 261 6.55 -8.13 7.70
C TRP A 261 5.78 -8.50 8.97
N SER A 262 5.46 -7.50 9.79
CA SER A 262 4.66 -7.69 11.01
C SER A 262 3.24 -8.11 10.72
N ILE A 263 2.60 -7.59 9.67
CA ILE A 263 1.29 -8.09 9.20
C ILE A 263 1.37 -9.57 8.81
N SER A 264 2.44 -9.98 8.12
CA SER A 264 2.63 -11.39 7.75
C SER A 264 2.87 -12.29 8.95
N TYR A 265 3.60 -11.79 9.96
CA TYR A 265 3.76 -12.47 11.24
C TYR A 265 2.41 -12.63 11.97
N LEU A 266 1.57 -11.59 12.00
CA LEU A 266 0.22 -11.63 12.62
C LEU A 266 -0.74 -12.58 11.90
N LEU A 267 -0.70 -12.61 10.57
CA LEU A 267 -1.57 -13.48 9.75
C LEU A 267 -1.11 -14.95 9.74
N GLY A 268 0.14 -15.22 10.12
CA GLY A 268 0.68 -16.58 10.27
C GLY A 268 1.84 -16.96 9.34
N PRO A 269 1.85 -16.60 8.04
CA PRO A 269 2.92 -17.01 7.10
C PRO A 269 4.32 -16.58 7.53
N GLY A 270 4.44 -15.49 8.28
CA GLY A 270 5.72 -15.02 8.80
C GLY A 270 6.62 -14.41 7.74
N ILE A 271 7.92 -14.48 7.98
CA ILE A 271 8.94 -13.75 7.22
C ILE A 271 10.06 -14.73 6.86
N VAL A 272 10.42 -14.82 5.58
CA VAL A 272 11.59 -15.56 5.13
C VAL A 272 12.82 -14.66 5.24
N LEU A 273 13.88 -15.13 5.90
CA LEU A 273 15.06 -14.30 6.20
C LEU A 273 16.34 -14.77 5.53
N GLY A 274 16.18 -15.54 4.46
CA GLY A 274 17.29 -16.10 3.71
C GLY A 274 17.83 -17.40 4.33
N GLY A 275 18.41 -18.24 3.47
CA GLY A 275 18.92 -19.56 3.88
C GLY A 275 17.87 -20.56 4.35
N GLY A 276 16.61 -20.36 3.96
CA GLY A 276 15.49 -21.23 4.35
C GLY A 276 14.97 -20.97 5.76
N SER A 277 15.54 -20.01 6.49
CA SER A 277 15.05 -19.59 7.79
C SER A 277 13.73 -18.81 7.67
N THR A 278 12.77 -19.15 8.52
CA THR A 278 11.48 -18.48 8.59
C THR A 278 11.17 -18.10 10.03
N VAL A 279 10.65 -16.88 10.21
CA VAL A 279 10.19 -16.38 11.50
C VAL A 279 8.67 -16.25 11.44
N THR A 280 8.00 -17.05 12.24
CA THR A 280 6.53 -17.09 12.39
C THR A 280 6.17 -16.94 13.87
N ALA A 281 4.88 -16.80 14.19
CA ALA A 281 4.43 -16.78 15.57
C ALA A 281 4.82 -18.05 16.35
N SER A 282 4.97 -19.19 15.67
CA SER A 282 5.29 -20.48 16.30
C SER A 282 6.78 -20.84 16.24
N ILE A 283 7.53 -20.25 15.30
CA ILE A 283 8.93 -20.57 15.02
C ILE A 283 9.73 -19.28 15.00
N ALA A 284 10.61 -19.07 15.97
CA ALA A 284 11.53 -17.95 16.01
C ALA A 284 12.97 -18.44 15.83
N SER A 285 13.41 -18.58 14.58
CA SER A 285 14.80 -18.93 14.25
C SER A 285 15.28 -18.08 13.07
N PRO A 286 15.69 -16.82 13.32
CA PRO A 286 16.07 -15.88 12.27
C PRO A 286 17.37 -16.22 11.52
N GLY A 287 18.17 -17.19 12.00
CA GLY A 287 19.44 -17.55 11.37
C GLY A 287 20.48 -16.42 11.42
N ALA A 288 21.51 -16.51 10.57
CA ALA A 288 22.53 -15.47 10.44
C ALA A 288 22.02 -14.34 9.54
N LEU A 289 21.82 -13.15 10.13
CA LEU A 289 21.33 -11.97 9.44
C LEU A 289 22.44 -10.96 9.17
N PRO A 290 22.34 -10.14 8.11
CA PRO A 290 23.20 -8.97 7.93
C PRO A 290 23.14 -8.06 9.16
N ALA A 291 24.24 -7.39 9.47
CA ALA A 291 24.31 -6.42 10.56
C ALA A 291 23.57 -5.13 10.18
N PHE A 292 22.24 -5.16 10.28
CA PHE A 292 21.37 -4.01 10.06
C PHE A 292 20.45 -3.81 11.27
N PRO A 293 20.44 -2.63 11.91
CA PRO A 293 19.78 -2.44 13.22
C PRO A 293 18.31 -2.85 13.27
N LEU A 294 17.54 -2.65 12.18
CA LEU A 294 16.13 -3.06 12.18
C LEU A 294 15.91 -4.57 12.21
N LEU A 295 16.89 -5.38 11.80
CA LEU A 295 16.76 -6.84 11.87
C LEU A 295 16.83 -7.35 13.32
N SER A 296 17.36 -6.54 14.24
CA SER A 296 17.43 -6.87 15.68
C SER A 296 16.06 -6.94 16.36
N ILE A 297 14.98 -6.47 15.72
CA ILE A 297 13.61 -6.53 16.27
C ILE A 297 12.96 -7.91 16.11
N LEU A 298 13.61 -8.82 15.39
CA LEU A 298 13.07 -10.14 15.12
C LEU A 298 13.19 -11.00 16.39
N PRO A 299 12.15 -11.78 16.74
CA PRO A 299 12.20 -12.64 17.91
C PRO A 299 13.30 -13.70 17.74
N SER A 300 14.12 -13.88 18.78
CA SER A 300 15.13 -14.93 18.88
C SER A 300 14.57 -16.23 19.47
N GLU A 301 13.45 -16.16 20.16
CA GLU A 301 12.77 -17.30 20.80
C GLU A 301 11.25 -17.19 20.64
N THR A 302 10.56 -18.33 20.57
CA THR A 302 9.11 -18.36 20.44
C THR A 302 8.47 -17.98 21.77
N ALA A 303 7.84 -16.81 21.83
CA ALA A 303 7.13 -16.37 23.04
C ALA A 303 5.93 -17.28 23.35
N LYS A 304 5.74 -17.64 24.63
CA LYS A 304 4.67 -18.56 25.09
C LYS A 304 3.27 -18.21 24.58
N TYR A 305 2.97 -16.92 24.48
CA TYR A 305 1.64 -16.39 24.12
C TYR A 305 1.58 -15.79 22.70
N SER A 306 2.59 -16.01 21.86
CA SER A 306 2.65 -15.50 20.49
C SER A 306 1.44 -15.94 19.64
N HIS A 307 0.93 -17.16 19.87
CA HIS A 307 -0.24 -17.70 19.19
C HIS A 307 -1.51 -16.86 19.40
N LEU A 308 -1.62 -16.10 20.51
CA LEU A 308 -2.77 -15.23 20.77
C LEU A 308 -2.85 -14.03 19.81
N LEU A 309 -1.77 -13.72 19.10
CA LEU A 309 -1.74 -12.62 18.12
C LEU A 309 -2.71 -12.87 16.96
N ILE A 310 -3.10 -14.12 16.69
CA ILE A 310 -4.11 -14.47 15.67
C ILE A 310 -5.49 -13.86 15.98
N VAL A 311 -5.76 -13.49 17.23
CA VAL A 311 -7.01 -12.82 17.61
C VAL A 311 -7.17 -11.48 16.87
N ILE A 312 -6.06 -10.78 16.58
CA ILE A 312 -6.09 -9.49 15.88
C ILE A 312 -6.71 -9.61 14.48
N PRO A 313 -6.17 -10.44 13.55
CA PRO A 313 -6.78 -10.60 12.23
C PRO A 313 -8.19 -11.23 12.28
N ILE A 314 -8.51 -12.05 13.29
CA ILE A 314 -9.89 -12.54 13.49
C ILE A 314 -10.84 -11.37 13.77
N LEU A 315 -10.49 -10.46 14.68
CA LEU A 315 -11.28 -9.26 14.98
C LEU A 315 -11.43 -8.34 13.76
N ILE A 316 -10.41 -8.28 12.89
CA ILE A 316 -10.49 -7.53 11.64
C ILE A 316 -11.48 -8.18 10.66
N GLY A 317 -11.52 -9.50 10.57
CA GLY A 317 -12.57 -10.19 9.79
C GLY A 317 -13.97 -9.97 10.36
N VAL A 318 -14.13 -9.96 11.68
CA VAL A 318 -15.38 -9.52 12.34
C VAL A 318 -15.74 -8.09 11.93
N ALA A 319 -14.77 -7.16 11.89
CA ALA A 319 -15.00 -5.79 11.43
C ALA A 319 -15.44 -5.74 9.95
N ILE A 320 -14.87 -6.56 9.05
CA ILE A 320 -15.32 -6.68 7.66
C ILE A 320 -16.82 -6.99 7.61
N TYR A 321 -17.28 -7.98 8.39
CA TYR A 321 -18.70 -8.32 8.48
C TYR A 321 -19.57 -7.11 8.86
N PHE A 322 -19.16 -6.31 9.85
CA PHE A 322 -19.87 -5.10 10.29
C PHE A 322 -19.87 -3.94 9.28
N LEU A 323 -18.85 -3.86 8.43
CA LEU A 323 -18.70 -2.78 7.45
C LEU A 323 -19.44 -3.05 6.14
N MET A 324 -19.75 -4.31 5.84
CA MET A 324 -20.45 -4.68 4.62
C MET A 324 -21.90 -4.18 4.61
N PRO A 325 -22.40 -3.67 3.46
CA PRO A 325 -23.81 -3.35 3.29
C PRO A 325 -24.68 -4.61 3.45
N ARG A 326 -25.55 -4.60 4.45
CA ARG A 326 -26.41 -5.73 4.80
C ARG A 326 -27.82 -5.27 5.16
N VAL A 327 -28.78 -6.13 4.91
CA VAL A 327 -30.17 -5.92 5.33
C VAL A 327 -30.37 -6.72 6.61
N LEU A 328 -31.13 -6.16 7.57
CA LEU A 328 -31.52 -6.90 8.77
C LEU A 328 -32.11 -8.25 8.37
N TRP A 329 -31.55 -9.30 8.94
CA TRP A 329 -32.00 -10.66 8.71
C TRP A 329 -33.09 -10.99 9.72
N VAL A 330 -34.17 -11.59 9.24
CA VAL A 330 -35.31 -12.06 10.04
C VAL A 330 -35.56 -13.51 9.62
N VAL A 331 -35.95 -14.36 10.57
CA VAL A 331 -36.28 -15.77 10.30
C VAL A 331 -37.45 -15.82 9.30
N GLN A 332 -37.35 -16.68 8.28
CA GLN A 332 -38.35 -16.82 7.22
C GLN A 332 -38.75 -18.27 7.03
N GLY A 333 -40.07 -18.52 7.01
CA GLY A 333 -40.67 -19.82 6.73
C GLY A 333 -40.98 -20.64 7.98
N ASP A 334 -41.96 -21.53 7.85
CA ASP A 334 -42.53 -22.30 8.98
C ASP A 334 -41.73 -23.57 9.31
N SER A 335 -40.85 -23.99 8.40
CA SER A 335 -39.99 -25.17 8.58
C SER A 335 -38.53 -24.79 8.79
N LEU A 336 -37.80 -25.60 9.57
CA LEU A 336 -36.37 -25.44 9.79
C LEU A 336 -35.58 -25.46 8.47
N ALA A 337 -35.95 -26.34 7.52
CA ALA A 337 -35.27 -26.45 6.23
C ALA A 337 -35.41 -25.17 5.40
N THR A 338 -36.60 -24.55 5.41
CA THR A 338 -36.85 -23.27 4.73
C THR A 338 -36.09 -22.12 5.41
N SER A 339 -36.08 -22.07 6.75
CA SER A 339 -35.31 -21.07 7.48
C SER A 339 -33.80 -21.18 7.21
N MET A 340 -33.28 -22.40 7.08
CA MET A 340 -31.87 -22.67 6.80
C MET A 340 -31.45 -22.25 5.38
N SER A 341 -32.35 -22.34 4.39
CA SER A 341 -32.03 -21.94 3.00
C SER A 341 -31.88 -20.42 2.82
N PHE A 342 -32.50 -19.61 3.69
CA PHE A 342 -32.40 -18.15 3.67
C PHE A 342 -31.29 -17.56 4.57
N ILE A 343 -30.46 -18.41 5.20
CA ILE A 343 -29.35 -17.95 6.05
C ILE A 343 -28.30 -17.21 5.24
N VAL A 344 -27.99 -17.72 4.05
CA VAL A 344 -26.91 -17.21 3.21
C VAL A 344 -27.50 -16.52 2.00
N ARG A 345 -27.42 -15.18 1.97
CA ARG A 345 -27.85 -14.38 0.82
C ARG A 345 -26.70 -14.24 -0.15
N TRP A 346 -26.91 -14.60 -1.41
CA TRP A 346 -25.89 -14.52 -2.46
C TRP A 346 -25.18 -13.15 -2.50
N ARG A 347 -25.92 -12.04 -2.40
CA ARG A 347 -25.35 -10.68 -2.44
C ARG A 347 -24.36 -10.42 -1.30
N GLU A 348 -24.62 -10.94 -0.11
CA GLU A 348 -23.76 -10.77 1.05
C GLU A 348 -22.48 -11.60 0.91
N VAL A 349 -22.59 -12.85 0.46
CA VAL A 349 -21.43 -13.71 0.17
C VAL A 349 -20.58 -13.13 -0.96
N ALA A 350 -21.20 -12.66 -2.03
CA ALA A 350 -20.49 -12.03 -3.14
C ALA A 350 -19.74 -10.77 -2.69
N THR A 351 -20.38 -9.93 -1.87
CA THR A 351 -19.74 -8.71 -1.31
C THR A 351 -18.59 -9.09 -0.37
N LEU A 352 -18.75 -10.15 0.43
CA LEU A 352 -17.69 -10.65 1.32
C LEU A 352 -16.49 -11.11 0.50
N MET A 353 -16.72 -11.98 -0.48
CA MET A 353 -15.71 -12.52 -1.39
C MET A 353 -14.93 -11.40 -2.10
N ILE A 354 -15.63 -10.37 -2.57
CA ILE A 354 -14.99 -9.22 -3.20
C ILE A 354 -14.19 -8.41 -2.17
N SER A 355 -14.73 -8.17 -0.98
CA SER A 355 -14.03 -7.42 0.08
C SER A 355 -12.73 -8.12 0.51
N THR A 356 -12.80 -9.43 0.77
CA THR A 356 -11.64 -10.24 1.16
C THR A 356 -10.67 -10.42 0.00
N GLY A 357 -11.16 -10.53 -1.23
CA GLY A 357 -10.35 -10.58 -2.44
C GLY A 357 -9.55 -9.29 -2.65
N LEU A 358 -10.22 -8.12 -2.51
CA LEU A 358 -9.55 -6.82 -2.58
C LEU A 358 -8.51 -6.66 -1.47
N LEU A 359 -8.83 -7.05 -0.23
CA LEU A 359 -7.87 -7.05 0.88
C LEU A 359 -6.64 -7.92 0.56
N ALA A 360 -6.86 -9.13 0.06
CA ALA A 360 -5.80 -10.06 -0.32
C ALA A 360 -4.94 -9.51 -1.47
N THR A 361 -5.55 -8.87 -2.47
CA THR A 361 -4.82 -8.18 -3.54
C THR A 361 -3.95 -7.04 -3.01
N MET A 362 -4.49 -6.21 -2.11
CA MET A 362 -3.72 -5.12 -1.49
C MET A 362 -2.52 -5.65 -0.70
N LEU A 363 -2.73 -6.70 0.10
CA LEU A 363 -1.66 -7.36 0.85
C LEU A 363 -0.65 -8.07 -0.06
N TRP A 364 -1.09 -8.65 -1.18
CA TRP A 364 -0.19 -9.25 -2.17
C TRP A 364 0.72 -8.20 -2.81
N ILE A 365 0.14 -7.09 -3.29
CA ILE A 365 0.91 -5.97 -3.86
C ILE A 365 1.91 -5.45 -2.82
N ALA A 366 1.44 -5.28 -1.57
CA ALA A 366 2.28 -4.81 -0.50
C ALA A 366 3.39 -5.82 -0.12
N ALA A 367 3.09 -7.11 -0.06
CA ALA A 367 4.10 -8.13 0.16
C ALA A 367 5.16 -8.11 -0.95
N CYS A 368 4.74 -8.08 -2.21
CA CYS A 368 5.63 -8.03 -3.38
C CYS A 368 6.66 -6.92 -3.27
N ALA A 369 6.23 -5.70 -2.94
CA ALA A 369 7.18 -4.61 -2.82
C ALA A 369 8.01 -4.69 -1.50
N SER A 370 7.50 -5.33 -0.44
CA SER A 370 8.17 -5.42 0.88
C SER A 370 9.10 -6.64 1.00
N SER A 371 9.21 -7.38 -0.10
CA SER A 371 10.04 -8.57 -0.23
C SER A 371 10.97 -8.40 -1.42
N GLY A 372 12.15 -9.00 -1.36
CA GLY A 372 13.07 -8.95 -2.47
C GLY A 372 14.42 -9.56 -2.16
N PRO A 373 15.29 -9.66 -3.17
CA PRO A 373 16.67 -10.07 -2.95
C PRO A 373 17.43 -8.99 -2.18
N LEU A 374 18.31 -9.40 -1.28
CA LEU A 374 19.36 -8.55 -0.69
C LEU A 374 20.76 -8.91 -1.22
N GLY A 375 20.85 -9.98 -2.02
CA GLY A 375 22.10 -10.48 -2.57
C GLY A 375 21.88 -11.83 -3.25
N THR A 376 22.91 -12.68 -3.22
CA THR A 376 22.89 -14.02 -3.81
C THR A 376 22.76 -15.12 -2.75
N GLY A 377 22.59 -16.37 -3.19
CA GLY A 377 22.55 -17.54 -2.32
C GLY A 377 21.46 -17.44 -1.25
N TYR A 378 21.87 -17.39 0.03
CA TYR A 378 20.96 -17.28 1.15
C TYR A 378 20.13 -15.99 1.12
N LEU A 379 20.64 -14.87 0.61
CA LEU A 379 19.92 -13.59 0.58
C LEU A 379 19.14 -13.35 -0.72
N LYS A 380 18.86 -14.40 -1.50
CA LYS A 380 18.10 -14.32 -2.75
C LYS A 380 16.65 -13.85 -2.53
N PHE A 381 16.08 -14.11 -1.36
CA PHE A 381 14.74 -13.66 -1.02
C PHE A 381 14.64 -13.38 0.48
N VAL A 382 14.19 -12.19 0.81
CA VAL A 382 13.95 -11.74 2.17
C VAL A 382 12.59 -11.02 2.21
N GLY A 383 11.74 -11.38 3.17
CA GLY A 383 10.41 -10.80 3.37
C GLY A 383 9.28 -11.82 3.36
N PRO A 384 8.02 -11.35 3.39
CA PRO A 384 6.84 -12.20 3.35
C PRO A 384 6.61 -12.77 1.95
N VAL A 385 6.21 -14.04 1.87
CA VAL A 385 5.83 -14.67 0.59
C VAL A 385 4.46 -14.12 0.16
N PRO A 386 4.34 -13.40 -0.98
CA PRO A 386 3.13 -12.65 -1.30
C PRO A 386 1.87 -13.52 -1.44
N GLY A 387 2.01 -14.69 -2.06
CA GLY A 387 0.89 -15.63 -2.24
C GLY A 387 0.37 -16.19 -0.92
N GLU A 388 1.28 -16.54 -0.02
CA GLU A 388 0.94 -17.07 1.31
C GLU A 388 0.27 -16.01 2.17
N LEU A 389 0.76 -14.76 2.12
CA LEU A 389 0.14 -13.65 2.85
C LEU A 389 -1.28 -13.37 2.37
N ALA A 390 -1.49 -13.34 1.06
CA ALA A 390 -2.81 -13.12 0.46
C ALA A 390 -3.79 -14.24 0.84
N LEU A 391 -3.35 -15.50 0.77
CA LEU A 391 -4.16 -16.64 1.16
C LEU A 391 -4.48 -16.64 2.66
N ALA A 392 -3.50 -16.30 3.51
CA ALA A 392 -3.71 -16.16 4.95
C ALA A 392 -4.74 -15.06 5.28
N ALA A 393 -4.74 -13.95 4.55
CA ALA A 393 -5.74 -12.90 4.72
C ALA A 393 -7.15 -13.38 4.36
N VAL A 394 -7.32 -14.10 3.25
CA VAL A 394 -8.63 -14.66 2.85
C VAL A 394 -9.10 -15.70 3.86
N THR A 395 -8.21 -16.59 4.30
CA THR A 395 -8.56 -17.65 5.24
C THR A 395 -8.89 -17.08 6.62
N VAL A 396 -8.00 -16.30 7.24
CA VAL A 396 -8.23 -15.81 8.61
C VAL A 396 -9.32 -14.73 8.64
N CYS A 397 -9.21 -13.67 7.83
CA CYS A 397 -10.19 -12.58 7.87
C CYS A 397 -11.51 -12.97 7.18
N GLY A 398 -11.46 -13.75 6.10
CA GLY A 398 -12.65 -14.15 5.37
C GLY A 398 -13.47 -15.23 6.09
N LEU A 399 -12.82 -16.25 6.69
CA LEU A 399 -13.56 -17.25 7.47
C LEU A 399 -14.14 -16.67 8.75
N SER A 400 -13.43 -15.77 9.44
CA SER A 400 -13.98 -15.09 10.62
C SER A 400 -15.18 -14.20 10.27
N ALA A 401 -15.11 -13.45 9.16
CA ALA A 401 -16.25 -12.68 8.66
C ALA A 401 -17.45 -13.59 8.29
N LEU A 402 -17.19 -14.71 7.61
CA LEU A 402 -18.22 -15.68 7.23
C LEU A 402 -18.85 -16.36 8.46
N ALA A 403 -18.03 -16.77 9.43
CA ALA A 403 -18.50 -17.35 10.68
C ALA A 403 -19.39 -16.37 11.44
N THR A 404 -19.00 -15.09 11.50
CA THR A 404 -19.79 -14.02 12.12
C THR A 404 -21.12 -13.79 11.39
N LEU A 405 -21.18 -14.05 10.09
CA LEU A 405 -22.41 -13.96 9.31
C LEU A 405 -23.35 -15.15 9.54
N VAL A 406 -22.80 -16.37 9.55
CA VAL A 406 -23.59 -17.61 9.54
C VAL A 406 -24.00 -18.04 10.94
N LEU A 407 -23.08 -18.04 11.92
CA LEU A 407 -23.33 -18.62 13.25
C LEU A 407 -24.49 -17.96 14.02
N PRO A 408 -24.65 -16.63 14.04
CA PRO A 408 -25.79 -16.02 14.73
C PRO A 408 -27.13 -16.35 14.05
N ARG A 409 -27.14 -16.47 12.72
CA ARG A 409 -28.35 -16.77 11.94
C ARG A 409 -28.77 -18.22 12.11
N THR A 410 -27.83 -19.16 12.09
CA THR A 410 -28.13 -20.58 12.38
C THR A 410 -28.66 -20.75 13.79
N ALA A 411 -28.05 -20.10 14.78
CA ALA A 411 -28.51 -20.13 16.17
C ALA A 411 -29.92 -19.55 16.32
N MET A 412 -30.20 -18.38 15.74
CA MET A 412 -31.54 -17.77 15.78
C MET A 412 -32.60 -18.63 15.09
N SER A 413 -32.30 -19.23 13.93
CA SER A 413 -33.21 -20.17 13.26
C SER A 413 -33.53 -21.40 14.12
N MET A 414 -32.51 -21.97 14.78
CA MET A 414 -32.70 -23.11 15.67
C MET A 414 -33.55 -22.75 16.90
N ILE A 415 -33.27 -21.62 17.54
CA ILE A 415 -34.04 -21.13 18.70
C ILE A 415 -35.49 -20.83 18.31
N TYR A 416 -35.69 -20.14 17.18
CA TYR A 416 -37.03 -19.82 16.68
C TYR A 416 -37.85 -21.10 16.44
N TRP A 417 -37.28 -22.06 15.71
CA TRP A 417 -37.96 -23.33 15.45
C TRP A 417 -38.27 -24.11 16.73
N TRP A 418 -37.32 -24.19 17.67
CA TRP A 418 -37.55 -24.89 18.92
C TRP A 418 -38.71 -24.26 19.73
N SER A 419 -38.75 -22.92 19.80
CA SER A 419 -39.84 -22.21 20.50
C SER A 419 -41.22 -22.40 19.87
N HIS A 420 -41.33 -22.52 18.54
CA HIS A 420 -42.61 -22.69 17.84
C HIS A 420 -43.07 -24.15 17.78
N ARG A 421 -42.19 -25.12 17.97
CA ARG A 421 -42.58 -26.53 18.09
C ARG A 421 -43.39 -26.81 19.36
N GLU A 422 -43.11 -26.08 20.43
CA GLU A 422 -43.82 -26.22 21.72
C GLU A 422 -45.22 -25.60 21.71
N SER A 423 -45.50 -24.66 20.79
CA SER A 423 -46.84 -24.09 20.63
C SER A 423 -47.81 -24.95 19.84
N ASP A 424 -47.32 -25.75 18.87
CA ASP A 424 -48.16 -26.63 18.04
C ASP A 424 -48.54 -27.96 18.75
N THR A 425 -47.95 -28.23 19.92
CA THR A 425 -48.19 -29.46 20.69
C THR A 425 -49.11 -29.27 21.91
N LYS A 426 -49.67 -28.07 22.08
CA LYS A 426 -50.74 -27.74 23.03
C LYS A 426 -52.02 -27.43 22.27
#